data_AF-C1B337-F1
#
_entry.id   AF-C1B337-F1
#
_cell.length_a   1.000
_cell.length_b   1.000
_cell.length_c   1.000
_cell.angle_alpha   90.00
_cell.angle_beta   90.00
_cell.angle_gamma   90.00
#
_symmetry.space_group_name_H-M   'P 1'
#
loop_
_entity.id
_entity.type
_entity.pdbx_description
1 polymer ?
#
loop_
_entity_poly.entity_id
_entity_poly.type
_entity_poly.pdbx_seq_one_letter_code
_entity_poly.pdbx_strand_id
1 'polypeptide(L)' 'MPPILLGDQRAVVIGDAAHGMSPAAGQGASLAIADALTIAAVLDPRTSASEFSTAISRRRTAVEEARNTPGPRATT' A
#
# COMPACT_ATOMS: atom_id res chain seq x y z
N MET A 1 -10.70 -1.71 -8.16
CA MET A 1 -11.19 -0.40 -7.67
C MET A 1 -10.08 0.62 -7.86
N PRO A 2 -10.33 1.88 -8.25
CA PRO A 2 -9.28 2.90 -8.42
C PRO A 2 -8.62 3.27 -7.06
N PRO A 3 -7.47 3.98 -7.03
CA PRO A 3 -6.88 4.48 -5.79
C PRO A 3 -7.87 5.44 -5.09
N ILE A 4 -8.02 5.32 -3.77
CA ILE A 4 -8.79 6.30 -2.99
C ILE A 4 -7.87 7.50 -2.74
N LEU A 5 -7.76 8.34 -3.76
CA LEU A 5 -7.35 9.72 -3.57
C LEU A 5 -8.55 10.46 -2.97
N LEU A 6 -8.37 11.04 -1.79
CA LEU A 6 -9.42 11.82 -1.12
C LEU A 6 -9.36 13.27 -1.64
N GLY A 7 -10.52 13.82 -2.02
CA GLY A 7 -10.66 15.21 -2.47
C GLY A 7 -9.80 15.55 -3.70
N ASP A 8 -9.11 16.68 -3.67
CA ASP A 8 -8.29 17.22 -4.78
C ASP A 8 -6.95 16.47 -5.01
N GLN A 9 -6.90 15.16 -4.77
CA GLN A 9 -5.68 14.33 -4.82
C GLN A 9 -4.57 14.76 -3.85
N ARG A 10 -4.93 15.48 -2.78
CA ARG A 10 -3.98 15.95 -1.75
C ARG A 10 -3.83 14.98 -0.57
N ALA A 11 -4.58 13.89 -0.58
CA ALA A 11 -4.58 12.91 0.50
C ALA A 11 -4.58 11.49 -0.06
N VAL A 12 -3.80 10.62 0.58
CA VAL A 12 -3.63 9.20 0.25
C VAL A 12 -3.86 8.37 1.51
N VAL A 13 -4.56 7.24 1.35
CA VAL A 13 -4.81 6.28 2.44
C VAL A 13 -3.80 5.13 2.32
N ILE A 14 -3.25 4.68 3.45
CA ILE A 14 -2.29 3.57 3.54
C ILE A 14 -2.60 2.60 4.66
N GLY A 15 -1.89 1.47 4.70
CA GLY A 15 -2.01 0.47 5.75
C GLY A 15 -3.40 -0.18 5.78
N ASP A 16 -3.84 -0.59 6.96
CA ASP A 16 -5.12 -1.30 7.09
C ASP A 16 -6.33 -0.50 6.61
N ALA A 17 -6.28 0.83 6.71
CA ALA A 17 -7.32 1.71 6.17
C ALA A 17 -7.44 1.62 4.63
N ALA A 18 -6.37 1.24 3.94
CA ALA A 18 -6.34 1.09 2.49
C ALA A 18 -6.60 -0.36 2.04
N HIS A 19 -6.12 -1.35 2.77
CA HIS A 19 -6.06 -2.73 2.26
C HIS A 19 -6.27 -3.86 3.26
N GLY A 20 -6.64 -3.55 4.51
CA GLY A 20 -7.08 -4.47 5.57
C GLY A 20 -6.49 -5.88 5.55
N MET A 21 -5.50 -6.16 6.40
CA MET A 21 -4.86 -7.48 6.47
C MET A 21 -5.48 -8.37 7.56
N SER A 22 -5.53 -9.69 7.33
CA SER A 22 -5.87 -10.64 8.41
C SER A 22 -4.81 -10.58 9.53
N PRO A 23 -5.20 -10.45 10.81
CA PRO A 23 -4.24 -10.48 11.93
C PRO A 23 -3.39 -11.76 11.95
N ALA A 24 -3.96 -12.90 11.52
CA ALA A 24 -3.25 -14.18 11.47
C ALA A 24 -2.06 -14.20 10.49
N ALA A 25 -2.05 -13.32 9.49
CA ALA A 25 -0.92 -13.19 8.57
C ALA A 25 0.25 -12.37 9.17
N GLY A 26 0.00 -11.56 10.20
CA GLY A 26 1.03 -10.77 10.88
C GLY A 26 1.73 -9.71 10.00
N GLN A 27 1.21 -9.40 8.80
CA GLN A 27 1.89 -8.51 7.84
C GLN A 27 1.41 -7.06 7.85
N GLY A 28 0.32 -6.73 8.56
CA GLY A 28 -0.30 -5.38 8.49
C GLY A 28 0.69 -4.24 8.76
N ALA A 29 1.49 -4.36 9.81
CA ALA A 29 2.49 -3.34 10.17
C ALA A 29 3.60 -3.20 9.12
N SER A 30 4.19 -4.31 8.67
CA SER A 30 5.24 -4.30 7.65
C SER A 30 4.76 -3.70 6.33
N LEU A 31 3.51 -4.02 5.93
CA LEU A 31 2.91 -3.47 4.73
C LEU A 31 2.64 -1.97 4.86
N ALA A 32 2.15 -1.51 6.01
CA ALA A 32 1.95 -0.09 6.28
C ALA A 32 3.26 0.71 6.27
N ILE A 33 4.35 0.16 6.81
CA ILE A 33 5.69 0.78 6.76
C ILE A 33 6.17 0.90 5.31
N ALA A 34 6.03 -0.16 4.51
CA ALA A 34 6.41 -0.14 3.10
C ALA A 34 5.58 0.87 2.28
N ASP A 35 4.30 1.05 2.61
CA ASP A 35 3.46 2.10 2.01
C ASP A 35 4.00 3.49 2.34
N ALA A 36 4.32 3.75 3.61
CA ALA A 36 4.87 5.03 4.06
C ALA A 36 6.20 5.37 3.38
N LEU A 37 7.10 4.39 3.25
CA LEU A 37 8.37 4.56 2.54
C LEU A 37 8.16 4.86 1.05
N THR A 38 7.21 4.17 0.41
CA THR A 38 6.89 4.40 -1.00
C THR A 38 6.36 5.81 -1.22
N ILE A 39 5.44 6.28 -0.37
CA ILE A 39 4.92 7.65 -0.45
C ILE A 39 6.04 8.65 -0.22
N ALA A 40 6.85 8.48 0.83
CA ALA A 40 7.93 9.40 1.15
C ALA A 40 8.92 9.56 -0.02
N ALA A 41 9.17 8.50 -0.80
CA ALA A 41 10.04 8.54 -1.96
C ALA A 41 9.49 9.38 -3.15
N VAL A 42 8.17 9.56 -3.22
CA VAL A 42 7.49 10.30 -4.31
C VAL A 42 6.78 11.57 -3.82
N LEU A 43 6.95 11.94 -2.55
CA LEU A 43 6.37 13.12 -1.93
C LEU A 43 7.31 14.33 -2.07
N ASP A 44 7.73 14.63 -3.30
CA ASP A 44 8.52 15.81 -3.67
C ASP A 44 7.67 16.75 -4.55
N PRO A 45 7.72 18.08 -4.36
CA PRO A 45 6.98 19.03 -5.21
C PRO A 45 7.29 18.94 -6.71
N ARG A 46 8.45 18.37 -7.08
CA ARG A 46 8.87 18.16 -8.47
C ARG A 46 8.35 16.84 -9.05
N THR A 47 7.89 15.92 -8.21
CA THR A 47 7.30 14.67 -8.66
C THR A 47 6.00 14.96 -9.39
N SER A 48 5.89 14.47 -10.63
CA SER A 48 4.67 14.67 -11.41
C SER A 48 3.50 13.87 -10.82
N ALA A 49 2.27 14.34 -11.01
CA ALA A 49 1.07 13.61 -10.59
C ALA A 49 1.00 12.18 -11.19
N SER A 50 1.50 12.01 -12.41
CA SER A 50 1.59 10.70 -13.09
C SER A 50 2.57 9.76 -12.40
N GLU A 51 3.74 10.27 -12.02
CA GLU A 51 4.76 9.50 -11.32
C GLU A 51 4.28 9.10 -9.92
N PHE A 52 3.67 10.03 -9.18
CA PHE A 52 3.02 9.75 -7.91
C PHE A 52 1.96 8.64 -8.07
N SER A 53 1.02 8.80 -9.00
CA SER A 53 -0.05 7.83 -9.24
C SER A 53 0.49 6.44 -9.65
N THR A 54 1.56 6.41 -10.45
CA THR A 54 2.22 5.16 -10.87
C THR A 54 2.84 4.43 -9.66
N ALA A 55 3.54 5.16 -8.78
CA ALA A 55 4.14 4.58 -7.59
C ALA A 55 3.08 4.00 -6.63
N ILE A 56 2.00 4.75 -6.38
CA ILE A 56 0.89 4.28 -5.54
C ILE A 56 0.20 3.05 -6.17
N SER A 57 0.00 3.05 -7.49
CA SER A 57 -0.62 1.92 -8.20
C SER A 57 0.23 0.65 -8.12
N ARG A 58 1.55 0.76 -8.33
CA ARG A 58 2.47 -0.38 -8.18
C ARG A 58 2.49 -0.93 -6.76
N ARG A 59 2.50 -0.03 -5.77
CA ARG A 59 2.50 -0.44 -4.36
C ARG A 59 1.25 -1.23 -4.01
N ARG A 60 0.09 -0.78 -4.50
CA ARG A 60 -1.18 -1.50 -4.33
C ARG A 60 -1.12 -2.92 -4.90
N THR A 61 -0.64 -3.10 -6.13
CA THR A 61 -0.52 -4.45 -6.73
C THR A 61 0.31 -5.36 -5.84
N ALA A 62 1.46 -4.88 -5.34
CA ALA A 62 2.31 -5.66 -4.45
C ALA A 62 1.63 -6.01 -3.11
N VAL A 63 0.80 -5.13 -2.56
CA VAL A 63 0.01 -5.43 -1.34
C VAL A 63 -1.06 -6.48 -1.61
N GLU A 64 -1.78 -6.35 -2.72
CA GLU A 64 -2.83 -7.30 -3.10
C GLU A 64 -2.24 -8.71 -3.29
N GLU A 65 -1.05 -8.81 -3.90
CA GLU A 65 -0.28 -10.06 -4.00
C GLU A 65 0.12 -10.61 -2.63
N ALA A 66 0.67 -9.78 -1.76
CA ALA A 66 1.07 -10.17 -0.41
C ALA A 66 -0.12 -10.67 0.44
N ARG A 67 -1.30 -10.06 0.26
CA ARG A 67 -2.53 -10.47 0.96
C ARG A 67 -3.06 -11.82 0.48
N ASN A 68 -2.92 -12.11 -0.80
CA ASN A 68 -3.39 -13.36 -1.41
C ASN A 68 -2.41 -14.52 -1.23
N THR A 69 -1.17 -14.25 -0.77
CA THR A 69 -0.18 -15.28 -0.51
C THR A 69 -0.56 -16.03 0.76
N PRO A 70 -0.80 -17.36 0.70
CA PRO A 70 -1.10 -18.14 1.90
C PRO A 70 0.10 -18.10 2.86
N GLY A 71 -0.16 -17.84 4.14
CA GLY A 71 0.85 -17.96 5.18
C GLY A 71 1.42 -19.39 5.25
N PRO A 72 2.66 -19.57 5.70
CA PRO A 72 3.23 -20.90 5.85
C PRO A 72 2.30 -21.76 6.72
N ARG A 73 1.88 -22.91 6.18
CA ARG A 73 1.11 -23.91 6.93
C ARG A 73 1.92 -24.27 8.17
N ALA A 74 1.36 -24.05 9.37
CA ALA A 74 1.91 -24.58 10.59
C ALA A 74 1.96 -26.11 10.44
N THR A 75 3.16 -26.64 10.21
CA THR A 75 3.43 -28.07 10.27
C THR A 75 3.34 -28.47 11.73
N THR A 76 2.18 -28.97 12.15
CA THR A 76 2.00 -29.78 13.36
C THR A 76 2.56 -31.17 13.18
#